data_AF-A0A7S3W032-F1
#
_entry.id   AF-A0A7S3W032-F1
#
_cell.length_a   1.000
_cell.length_b   1.000
_cell.length_c   1.000
_cell.angle_alpha   90.00
_cell.angle_beta   90.00
_cell.angle_gamma   90.00
#
_symmetry.space_group_name_H-M   'P 1'
#
loop_
_entity.id
_entity.type
_entity.pdbx_description
1 polymer ?
#
loop_
_entity_poly.entity_id
_entity_poly.type
_entity_poly.pdbx_seq_one_letter_code
_entity_poly.pdbx_strand_id
1 'polypeptide(L)'
;EPWEDPSTSPIDFSTCLEKFDEAMLASTYWLCIFAVNEHFSICGDCWDCREGKEWSPRMFKADPCIGGCKKAKFNPCKCGSQKHAAGDAAYEIDKFDQVVERMEALVVSLDPELATLTRVWVLAEVAIALRGKPVRFRIAEGLEPRKASALRQGQSIVTPVQECEASSADDRKRIIDQIEQDGGCKAFDAYVGSMVGLGLGSCVFLGRAASQEALKALRGVGDVEISLVWCPDADLAQLGFGEAHLGKLAGIRSLSVQMPGCDRIQNLQLLFQDVAKLSTLEGCAFNLKE
;
A
#
# COMPACT_ATOMS: atom_id res chain seq x y z
N GLU A 1 34.73 20.88 10.68
CA GLU A 1 33.70 20.76 9.63
C GLU A 1 32.42 20.27 10.30
N PRO A 2 31.27 20.91 10.09
CA PRO A 2 30.02 20.39 10.64
C PRO A 2 29.64 19.13 9.84
N TRP A 3 29.27 18.07 10.56
CA TRP A 3 28.65 16.87 10.01
C TRP A 3 27.32 17.26 9.34
N GLU A 4 27.25 17.16 8.02
CA GLU A 4 25.98 17.25 7.29
C GLU A 4 25.20 15.96 7.50
N ASP A 5 23.95 16.09 7.92
CA ASP A 5 23.01 14.99 8.10
C ASP A 5 22.57 14.48 6.70
N PRO A 6 22.93 13.24 6.32
CA PRO A 6 22.61 12.68 5.02
C PRO A 6 21.09 12.54 4.77
N SER A 7 20.25 12.68 5.79
CA SER A 7 18.79 12.53 5.69
C SER A 7 18.06 13.75 5.10
N THR A 8 18.79 14.82 4.72
CA THR A 8 18.18 16.09 4.27
C THR A 8 18.26 16.35 2.77
N SER A 9 18.83 15.43 1.98
CA SER A 9 18.78 15.57 0.52
C SER A 9 17.35 15.27 0.04
N PRO A 10 16.67 16.23 -0.61
CA PRO A 10 15.33 15.98 -1.14
C PRO A 10 15.40 14.84 -2.16
N ILE A 11 14.54 13.83 -1.99
CA ILE A 11 14.38 12.72 -2.93
C ILE A 11 14.11 13.32 -4.32
N ASP A 12 15.02 13.06 -5.26
CA ASP A 12 14.86 13.48 -6.64
C ASP A 12 13.94 12.49 -7.38
N PHE A 13 12.64 12.75 -7.26
CA PHE A 13 11.59 11.98 -7.92
C PHE A 13 11.72 11.94 -9.46
N SER A 14 12.50 12.84 -10.09
CA SER A 14 12.67 12.84 -11.54
C SER A 14 13.37 11.56 -12.03
N THR A 15 14.38 11.07 -11.29
CA THR A 15 15.09 9.83 -11.60
C THR A 15 14.27 8.56 -11.35
N CYS A 16 13.27 8.63 -10.47
CA CYS A 16 12.32 7.53 -10.26
C CYS A 16 11.33 7.41 -11.41
N LEU A 17 10.94 8.54 -12.02
CA LEU A 17 9.99 8.58 -13.14
C LEU A 17 10.61 8.09 -14.46
N GLU A 18 11.91 8.31 -14.67
CA GLU A 18 12.64 7.84 -15.87
C GLU A 18 12.63 6.30 -16.03
N LYS A 19 12.31 5.56 -14.97
CA LYS A 19 12.22 4.09 -15.00
C LYS A 19 10.87 3.55 -15.46
N PHE A 20 9.88 4.41 -15.72
CA PHE A 20 8.54 3.99 -16.13
C PHE A 20 8.23 4.41 -17.57
N ASP A 21 7.72 3.46 -18.37
CA ASP A 21 7.30 3.68 -19.75
C ASP A 21 6.11 4.67 -19.82
N GLU A 22 6.14 5.63 -20.75
CA GLU A 22 5.05 6.61 -20.97
C GLU A 22 3.69 5.94 -21.20
N ALA A 23 3.65 4.79 -21.88
CA ALA A 23 2.41 4.03 -22.07
C ALA A 23 1.88 3.44 -20.76
N MET A 24 2.79 3.07 -19.85
CA MET A 24 2.46 2.61 -18.50
C MET A 24 1.95 3.79 -17.67
N LEU A 25 2.58 4.97 -17.73
CA LEU A 25 2.09 6.18 -17.06
C LEU A 25 0.70 6.63 -17.56
N ALA A 26 0.40 6.42 -18.85
CA ALA A 26 -0.88 6.80 -19.44
C ALA A 26 -2.05 5.86 -19.09
N SER A 27 -1.76 4.62 -18.69
CA SER A 27 -2.76 3.57 -18.38
C SER A 27 -2.75 3.13 -16.91
N THR A 28 -1.72 3.53 -16.15
CA THR A 28 -1.52 3.15 -14.75
C THR A 28 -1.79 4.36 -13.88
N TYR A 29 -2.85 4.29 -13.07
CA TYR A 29 -3.07 5.28 -12.04
C TYR A 29 -2.10 5.03 -10.89
N TRP A 30 -1.23 6.00 -10.66
CA TRP A 30 -0.29 5.99 -9.53
C TRP A 30 -1.07 6.34 -8.28
N LEU A 31 -1.40 5.34 -7.46
CA LEU A 31 -1.75 5.66 -6.08
C LEU A 31 -0.48 6.13 -5.39
N CYS A 32 -0.29 7.44 -5.39
CA CYS A 32 -0.09 8.02 -4.07
C CYS A 32 -1.32 7.57 -3.27
N ILE A 33 -1.12 7.08 -2.05
CA ILE A 33 -2.18 6.83 -1.05
C ILE A 33 -3.20 7.99 -0.91
N PHE A 34 -2.96 9.10 -1.61
CA PHE A 34 -3.81 10.25 -1.82
C PHE A 34 -4.23 10.39 -3.29
N ALA A 35 -4.91 9.41 -3.86
CA ALA A 35 -5.61 9.51 -5.17
C ALA A 35 -6.79 10.50 -5.17
N VAL A 36 -6.66 11.50 -4.32
CA VAL A 36 -7.59 12.50 -3.88
C VAL A 36 -6.77 13.76 -3.95
N ASN A 37 -7.26 14.78 -4.63
CA ASN A 37 -6.56 16.04 -4.71
C ASN A 37 -6.47 16.65 -3.31
N GLU A 38 -5.40 16.31 -2.59
CA GLU A 38 -5.09 16.79 -1.24
C GLU A 38 -5.09 18.31 -1.19
N HIS A 39 -4.77 18.90 -2.34
CA HIS A 39 -4.83 20.32 -2.55
C HIS A 39 -6.22 20.93 -2.38
N PHE A 40 -7.31 20.18 -2.59
CA PHE A 40 -8.68 20.64 -2.33
C PHE A 40 -9.21 20.20 -0.96
N SER A 41 -8.47 19.37 -0.23
CA SER A 41 -8.99 18.75 0.99
C SER A 41 -8.19 19.08 2.25
N ILE A 42 -6.85 19.07 2.20
CA ILE A 42 -5.97 19.19 3.38
C ILE A 42 -4.89 20.27 3.27
N CYS A 43 -4.37 20.57 2.07
CA CYS A 43 -3.30 21.58 1.95
C CYS A 43 -3.84 22.97 2.31
N GLY A 44 -3.08 23.78 3.02
CA GLY A 44 -3.45 25.13 3.43
C GLY A 44 -4.55 25.18 4.48
N ASP A 45 -5.04 24.04 4.96
CA ASP A 45 -6.03 23.97 6.03
C ASP A 45 -5.39 24.11 7.42
N CYS A 46 -6.16 24.55 8.41
CA CYS A 46 -5.75 24.50 9.82
C CYS A 46 -6.84 23.76 10.60
N TRP A 47 -6.56 22.52 10.97
CA TRP A 47 -7.54 21.63 11.60
C TRP A 47 -8.07 22.20 12.92
N ASP A 48 -7.21 22.89 13.69
CA ASP A 48 -7.60 23.60 14.93
C ASP A 48 -8.65 24.71 14.71
N CYS A 49 -8.75 25.26 13.49
CA CYS A 49 -9.55 26.44 13.20
C CYS A 49 -10.69 26.18 12.21
N ARG A 50 -10.76 24.97 11.66
CA ARG A 50 -11.68 24.62 10.57
C ARG A 50 -13.14 24.68 11.03
N GLU A 51 -13.41 24.25 12.25
CA GLU A 51 -14.77 24.16 12.78
C GLU A 51 -15.40 25.54 13.01
N GLY A 52 -16.63 25.72 12.51
CA GLY A 52 -17.50 26.85 12.84
C GLY A 52 -17.15 28.19 12.20
N LYS A 53 -16.26 28.25 11.21
CA LYS A 53 -15.91 29.49 10.50
C LYS A 53 -16.18 29.39 9.01
N GLU A 54 -16.66 30.47 8.40
CA GLU A 54 -16.58 30.64 6.95
C GLU A 54 -15.13 30.94 6.58
N TRP A 55 -14.50 30.02 5.84
CA TRP A 55 -13.13 30.17 5.41
C TRP A 55 -13.04 30.92 4.09
N SER A 56 -12.15 31.91 4.03
CA SER A 56 -11.82 32.61 2.77
C SER A 56 -10.53 32.06 2.14
N PRO A 57 -10.34 32.20 0.81
CA PRO A 57 -9.08 31.88 0.14
C PRO A 57 -7.83 32.50 0.80
N ARG A 58 -7.97 33.71 1.37
CA ARG A 58 -6.88 34.38 2.11
C ARG A 58 -6.46 33.59 3.34
N MET A 59 -7.41 32.99 4.05
CA MET A 59 -7.13 32.15 5.21
C MET A 59 -6.43 30.87 4.81
N PHE A 60 -6.77 30.23 3.68
CA PHE A 60 -6.08 29.03 3.20
C PHE A 60 -4.64 29.30 2.75
N LYS A 61 -4.37 30.45 2.11
CA LYS A 61 -3.02 30.86 1.69
C LYS A 61 -2.07 31.18 2.85
N ALA A 62 -2.62 31.63 3.96
CA ALA A 62 -1.84 32.16 5.06
C ALA A 62 -1.05 31.06 5.80
N ASP A 63 0.21 31.33 6.11
CA ASP A 63 1.00 30.57 7.06
C ASP A 63 1.89 31.56 7.84
N PRO A 64 1.74 31.70 9.17
CA PRO A 64 0.83 30.95 10.06
C PRO A 64 -0.66 31.26 9.82
N CYS A 65 -1.54 30.50 10.47
CA CYS A 65 -3.00 30.68 10.35
C CYS A 65 -3.45 32.11 10.74
N ILE A 66 -3.87 32.92 9.75
CA ILE A 66 -4.38 34.29 9.97
C ILE A 66 -5.87 34.24 10.31
N GLY A 67 -6.28 34.92 11.39
CA GLY A 67 -7.66 34.94 11.88
C GLY A 67 -8.09 33.69 12.68
N GLY A 68 -7.15 32.77 12.92
CA GLY A 68 -7.32 31.56 13.70
C GLY A 68 -6.31 31.46 14.86
N CYS A 69 -5.72 30.28 15.03
CA CYS A 69 -4.84 29.92 16.14
C CYS A 69 -3.43 30.53 16.07
N LYS A 70 -3.08 31.20 14.96
CA LYS A 70 -1.74 31.78 14.70
C LYS A 70 -0.58 30.78 14.72
N LYS A 71 -0.85 29.46 14.68
CA LYS A 71 0.18 28.43 14.55
C LYS A 71 0.55 28.22 13.06
N ALA A 72 1.76 27.71 12.84
CA ALA A 72 2.16 27.21 11.52
C ALA A 72 1.22 26.08 11.09
N LYS A 73 0.86 26.05 9.81
CA LYS A 73 0.01 24.97 9.27
C LYS A 73 0.86 23.73 9.02
N PHE A 74 0.21 22.56 9.16
CA PHE A 74 0.86 21.29 8.90
C PHE A 74 1.28 21.15 7.43
N ASN A 75 0.39 21.51 6.50
CA ASN A 75 0.65 21.47 5.06
C ASN A 75 0.41 22.85 4.43
N PRO A 76 1.27 23.87 4.57
CA PRO A 76 1.00 25.20 4.04
C PRO A 76 0.82 25.20 2.51
N CYS A 77 -0.20 25.91 1.99
CA CYS A 77 -0.48 25.98 0.55
C CYS A 77 -0.57 27.43 0.08
N LYS A 78 0.20 27.80 -0.95
CA LYS A 78 0.15 29.15 -1.55
C LYS A 78 -1.00 29.32 -2.55
N CYS A 79 -1.65 28.22 -2.93
CA CYS A 79 -2.71 28.16 -3.91
C CYS A 79 -3.96 28.97 -3.56
N GLY A 80 -4.37 28.90 -2.29
CA GLY A 80 -5.63 29.46 -1.80
C GLY A 80 -6.88 28.81 -2.37
N SER A 81 -6.77 27.64 -3.00
CA SER A 81 -7.91 26.88 -3.49
C SER A 81 -8.91 26.64 -2.35
N GLN A 82 -10.19 26.72 -2.66
CA GLN A 82 -11.26 26.43 -1.70
C GLN A 82 -11.11 24.99 -1.19
N LYS A 83 -11.41 24.79 0.10
CA LYS A 83 -11.47 23.45 0.70
C LYS A 83 -12.91 23.03 0.88
N HIS A 84 -13.17 21.78 0.57
CA HIS A 84 -14.49 21.17 0.70
C HIS A 84 -14.54 20.32 1.97
N ALA A 85 -15.69 20.29 2.63
CA ALA A 85 -15.93 19.48 3.85
C ALA A 85 -16.55 18.13 3.50
N ALA A 86 -16.44 17.16 4.41
CA ALA A 86 -17.06 15.85 4.25
C ALA A 86 -18.55 15.97 3.87
N GLY A 87 -18.98 15.22 2.85
CA GLY A 87 -20.33 15.28 2.29
C GLY A 87 -20.56 16.34 1.19
N ASP A 88 -19.62 17.27 0.97
CA ASP A 88 -19.63 18.13 -0.22
C ASP A 88 -19.30 17.29 -1.46
N ALA A 89 -20.03 17.48 -2.56
CA ALA A 89 -19.78 16.78 -3.82
C ALA A 89 -18.37 17.01 -4.40
N ALA A 90 -17.68 18.08 -4.00
CA ALA A 90 -16.29 18.38 -4.36
C ALA A 90 -15.28 17.96 -3.27
N TYR A 91 -15.72 17.38 -2.15
CA TYR A 91 -14.83 16.69 -1.24
C TYR A 91 -14.36 15.40 -1.90
N GLU A 92 -13.07 15.18 -1.98
CA GLU A 92 -12.53 14.04 -2.73
C GLU A 92 -12.04 12.91 -1.82
N ILE A 93 -11.81 13.17 -0.53
CA ILE A 93 -11.30 12.16 0.43
C ILE A 93 -12.30 11.01 0.61
N ASP A 94 -13.60 11.27 0.52
CA ASP A 94 -14.65 10.25 0.64
C ASP A 94 -14.96 9.53 -0.69
N LYS A 95 -14.15 9.73 -1.74
CA LYS A 95 -14.37 9.14 -3.07
C LYS A 95 -13.44 7.98 -3.39
N PHE A 96 -12.61 7.52 -2.45
CA PHE A 96 -11.65 6.43 -2.68
C PHE A 96 -12.31 5.21 -3.35
N ASP A 97 -13.44 4.73 -2.81
CA ASP A 97 -14.15 3.57 -3.34
C ASP A 97 -14.59 3.76 -4.80
N GLN A 98 -15.07 4.96 -5.14
CA GLN A 98 -15.51 5.32 -6.50
C GLN A 98 -14.33 5.38 -7.47
N VAL A 99 -13.16 5.82 -7.00
CA VAL A 99 -11.93 5.83 -7.79
C VAL A 99 -11.49 4.39 -8.05
N VAL A 100 -11.38 3.57 -7.00
CA VAL A 100 -11.00 2.16 -7.10
C VAL A 100 -11.91 1.42 -8.09
N GLU A 101 -13.23 1.61 -8.01
CA GLU A 101 -14.19 0.97 -8.92
C GLU A 101 -13.88 1.21 -10.40
N ARG A 102 -13.38 2.40 -10.75
CA ARG A 102 -13.06 2.82 -12.13
C ARG A 102 -11.68 2.42 -12.61
N MET A 103 -10.77 2.00 -11.72
CA MET A 103 -9.43 1.60 -12.12
C MET A 103 -9.41 0.16 -12.64
N GLU A 104 -8.49 -0.17 -13.54
CA GLU A 104 -8.28 -1.57 -13.98
C GLU A 104 -7.29 -2.29 -13.08
N ALA A 105 -6.28 -1.58 -12.60
CA ALA A 105 -5.26 -2.05 -11.70
C ALA A 105 -4.73 -0.88 -10.85
N LEU A 106 -4.07 -1.21 -9.75
CA LEU A 106 -3.59 -0.28 -8.74
C LEU A 106 -2.11 -0.54 -8.44
N VAL A 107 -1.34 0.51 -8.19
CA VAL A 107 0.04 0.42 -7.72
C VAL A 107 0.13 1.03 -6.33
N VAL A 108 0.60 0.28 -5.34
CA VAL A 108 0.89 0.79 -4.00
C VAL A 108 2.39 1.01 -3.89
N SER A 109 2.80 2.27 -3.89
CA SER A 109 4.18 2.66 -3.64
C SER A 109 4.45 2.67 -2.14
N LEU A 110 5.49 1.97 -1.70
CA LEU A 110 5.88 1.81 -0.31
C LEU A 110 7.27 2.42 -0.11
N ASP A 111 7.46 3.04 1.05
CA ASP A 111 8.78 3.47 1.52
C ASP A 111 9.62 2.26 1.99
N PRO A 112 10.97 2.34 1.96
CA PRO A 112 11.84 1.23 2.35
C PRO A 112 11.57 0.65 3.74
N GLU A 113 11.20 1.50 4.71
CA GLU A 113 10.88 1.14 6.09
C GLU A 113 9.45 0.61 6.26
N LEU A 114 8.61 0.68 5.22
CA LEU A 114 7.19 0.36 5.26
C LEU A 114 6.41 1.18 6.31
N ALA A 115 6.88 2.39 6.64
CA ALA A 115 6.22 3.33 7.56
C ALA A 115 4.82 3.69 7.08
N THR A 116 4.59 3.70 5.76
CA THR A 116 3.26 3.89 5.17
C THR A 116 2.25 2.86 5.68
N LEU A 117 2.68 1.61 5.91
CA LEU A 117 1.84 0.52 6.39
C LEU A 117 1.61 0.55 7.92
N THR A 118 2.16 1.52 8.65
CA THR A 118 1.84 1.71 10.08
C THR A 118 0.58 2.54 10.29
N ARG A 119 -0.01 3.11 9.24
CA ARG A 119 -1.18 3.99 9.32
C ARG A 119 -2.47 3.23 9.09
N VAL A 120 -3.44 3.35 9.99
CA VAL A 120 -4.65 2.51 10.03
C VAL A 120 -5.49 2.64 8.76
N TRP A 121 -5.63 3.87 8.26
CA TRP A 121 -6.43 4.17 7.08
C TRP A 121 -5.77 3.63 5.80
N VAL A 122 -4.43 3.64 5.72
CA VAL A 122 -3.69 3.08 4.59
C VAL A 122 -3.95 1.57 4.49
N LEU A 123 -3.87 0.84 5.60
CA LEU A 123 -4.14 -0.60 5.58
C LEU A 123 -5.59 -0.89 5.18
N ALA A 124 -6.55 -0.09 5.65
CA ALA A 124 -7.96 -0.25 5.28
C ALA A 124 -8.18 -0.06 3.78
N GLU A 125 -7.59 0.96 3.19
CA GLU A 125 -7.65 1.22 1.74
C GLU A 125 -6.97 0.12 0.91
N VAL A 126 -5.79 -0.33 1.34
CA VAL A 126 -5.11 -1.48 0.72
C VAL A 126 -6.01 -2.72 0.74
N ALA A 127 -6.69 -2.99 1.86
CA ALA A 127 -7.62 -4.11 1.95
C ALA A 127 -8.82 -3.96 1.02
N ILE A 128 -9.39 -2.76 0.87
CA ILE A 128 -10.48 -2.48 -0.07
C ILE A 128 -10.01 -2.70 -1.51
N ALA A 129 -8.85 -2.14 -1.87
CA ALA A 129 -8.25 -2.29 -3.19
C ALA A 129 -8.04 -3.77 -3.58
N LEU A 130 -7.45 -4.56 -2.66
CA LEU A 130 -7.16 -5.99 -2.87
C LEU A 130 -8.41 -6.86 -3.06
N ARG A 131 -9.60 -6.41 -2.63
CA ARG A 131 -10.86 -7.15 -2.83
C ARG A 131 -11.39 -7.07 -4.25
N GLY A 132 -11.05 -6.00 -4.98
CA GLY A 132 -11.68 -5.69 -6.26
C GLY A 132 -10.74 -5.53 -7.43
N LYS A 133 -9.46 -5.25 -7.19
CA LYS A 133 -8.51 -4.85 -8.23
C LYS A 133 -7.16 -5.56 -8.07
N PRO A 134 -6.45 -5.84 -9.17
CA PRO A 134 -5.04 -6.18 -9.13
C PRO A 134 -4.25 -5.06 -8.44
N VAL A 135 -3.50 -5.39 -7.38
CA VAL A 135 -2.64 -4.44 -6.67
C VAL A 135 -1.18 -4.86 -6.83
N ARG A 136 -0.33 -3.92 -7.26
CA ARG A 136 1.11 -4.11 -7.43
C ARG A 136 1.86 -3.30 -6.40
N PHE A 137 2.61 -3.98 -5.52
CA PHE A 137 3.43 -3.29 -4.52
C PHE A 137 4.79 -2.92 -5.12
N ARG A 138 5.21 -1.67 -4.95
CA ARG A 138 6.49 -1.15 -5.47
C ARG A 138 7.25 -0.45 -4.37
N ILE A 139 8.57 -0.63 -4.36
CA ILE A 139 9.48 0.04 -3.44
C ILE A 139 10.60 0.63 -4.30
N ALA A 140 10.77 1.95 -4.26
CA ALA A 140 11.68 2.66 -5.18
C ALA A 140 13.16 2.33 -4.93
N GLU A 141 13.55 2.19 -3.66
CA GLU A 141 14.95 2.02 -3.23
C GLU A 141 15.22 0.63 -2.61
N GLY A 142 14.30 -0.31 -2.79
CA GLY A 142 14.34 -1.61 -2.11
C GLY A 142 13.93 -1.54 -0.63
N LEU A 143 13.86 -2.70 0.02
CA LEU A 143 13.50 -2.79 1.45
C LEU A 143 14.67 -2.38 2.34
N GLU A 144 14.35 -1.68 3.43
CA GLU A 144 15.31 -1.46 4.51
C GLU A 144 15.84 -2.83 5.04
N PRO A 145 17.15 -2.97 5.35
CA PRO A 145 17.76 -4.27 5.66
C PRO A 145 17.09 -5.06 6.79
N ARG A 146 16.60 -4.41 7.85
CA ARG A 146 15.87 -5.11 8.93
C ARG A 146 14.53 -5.63 8.44
N LYS A 147 13.79 -4.86 7.63
CA LYS A 147 12.53 -5.32 7.00
C LYS A 147 12.77 -6.47 6.02
N ALA A 148 13.81 -6.38 5.20
CA ALA A 148 14.21 -7.47 4.30
C ALA A 148 14.56 -8.75 5.07
N SER A 149 15.34 -8.63 6.15
CA SER A 149 15.70 -9.75 7.03
C SER A 149 14.48 -10.36 7.73
N ALA A 150 13.59 -9.51 8.28
CA ALA A 150 12.33 -9.96 8.87
C ALA A 150 11.49 -10.75 7.87
N LEU A 151 11.39 -10.27 6.63
CA LEU A 151 10.64 -10.94 5.57
C LEU A 151 11.23 -12.31 5.20
N ARG A 152 12.57 -12.43 5.11
CA ARG A 152 13.29 -13.70 4.89
C ARG A 152 13.11 -14.69 6.05
N GLN A 153 12.96 -14.19 7.27
CA GLN A 153 12.71 -15.00 8.47
C GLN A 153 11.23 -15.31 8.67
N GLY A 154 10.37 -14.92 7.72
CA GLY A 154 8.93 -15.09 7.83
C GLY A 154 8.28 -14.25 8.93
N GLN A 155 8.95 -13.22 9.46
CA GLN A 155 8.37 -12.32 10.46
C GLN A 155 7.43 -11.30 9.81
N SER A 156 6.34 -10.93 10.51
CA SER A 156 5.40 -9.95 9.95
C SER A 156 6.09 -8.61 9.76
N ILE A 157 5.97 -8.06 8.55
CA ILE A 157 6.46 -6.71 8.21
C ILE A 157 5.35 -5.66 8.26
N VAL A 158 4.08 -6.11 8.34
CA VAL A 158 2.89 -5.27 8.50
C VAL A 158 2.53 -5.21 9.98
N THR A 159 2.37 -3.99 10.49
CA THR A 159 1.90 -3.72 11.86
C THR A 159 0.44 -4.18 12.00
N PRO A 160 0.06 -4.85 13.11
CA PRO A 160 -1.34 -5.18 13.37
C PRO A 160 -2.22 -3.94 13.32
N VAL A 161 -3.41 -4.01 12.72
CA VAL A 161 -4.25 -2.83 12.47
C VAL A 161 -4.67 -2.11 13.75
N GLN A 162 -4.77 -2.84 14.87
CA GLN A 162 -5.04 -2.26 16.18
C GLN A 162 -3.86 -1.45 16.74
N GLU A 163 -2.64 -1.71 16.29
CA GLU A 163 -1.43 -0.99 16.70
C GLU A 163 -1.08 0.14 15.73
N CYS A 164 -1.82 0.28 14.63
CA CYS A 164 -1.59 1.32 13.65
C CYS A 164 -1.92 2.74 14.15
N GLU A 165 -1.16 3.69 13.63
CA GLU A 165 -1.26 5.12 13.87
C GLU A 165 -2.46 5.73 13.13
N ALA A 166 -3.03 6.77 13.74
CA ALA A 166 -4.08 7.58 13.12
C ALA A 166 -3.94 9.03 13.57
N SER A 167 -4.16 9.96 12.65
CA SER A 167 -4.19 11.39 12.96
C SER A 167 -5.47 11.82 13.69
N SER A 168 -6.53 11.01 13.62
CA SER A 168 -7.81 11.22 14.29
C SER A 168 -8.26 9.95 15.02
N ALA A 169 -8.61 10.09 16.30
CA ALA A 169 -9.11 8.98 17.11
C ALA A 169 -10.49 8.48 16.63
N ASP A 170 -11.35 9.39 16.18
CA ASP A 170 -12.68 9.06 15.67
C ASP A 170 -12.58 8.27 14.36
N ASP A 171 -11.67 8.68 13.48
CA ASP A 171 -11.44 7.99 12.21
C ASP A 171 -10.87 6.58 12.45
N ARG A 172 -9.90 6.45 13.37
CA ARG A 172 -9.39 5.15 13.81
C ARG A 172 -10.52 4.28 14.35
N LYS A 173 -11.36 4.81 15.23
CA LYS A 173 -12.48 4.05 15.81
C LYS A 173 -13.42 3.56 14.70
N ARG A 174 -13.81 4.44 13.79
CA ARG A 174 -14.70 4.10 12.65
C ARG A 174 -14.11 3.00 11.78
N ILE A 175 -12.83 3.09 11.41
CA ILE A 175 -12.15 2.09 10.59
C ILE A 175 -12.07 0.75 11.32
N ILE A 176 -11.70 0.75 12.61
CA ILE A 176 -11.65 -0.48 13.41
C ILE A 176 -13.04 -1.10 13.57
N ASP A 177 -14.08 -0.31 13.85
CA ASP A 177 -15.45 -0.80 13.93
C ASP A 177 -15.89 -1.47 12.61
N GLN A 178 -15.53 -0.90 11.46
CA GLN A 178 -15.80 -1.50 10.14
C GLN A 178 -15.06 -2.82 9.96
N ILE A 179 -13.78 -2.88 10.35
CA ILE A 179 -12.98 -4.11 10.30
C ILE A 179 -13.57 -5.20 11.19
N GLU A 180 -14.05 -4.83 12.38
CA GLU A 180 -14.71 -5.78 13.29
C GLU A 180 -16.01 -6.34 12.69
N GLN A 181 -16.80 -5.52 11.99
CA GLN A 181 -17.98 -5.97 11.25
C GLN A 181 -17.63 -6.90 10.07
N ASP A 182 -16.46 -6.69 9.46
CA ASP A 182 -15.97 -7.44 8.29
C ASP A 182 -15.22 -8.75 8.66
N GLY A 183 -15.29 -9.20 9.92
CA GLY A 183 -14.68 -10.47 10.36
C GLY A 183 -13.55 -10.33 11.38
N GLY A 184 -13.30 -9.13 11.89
CA GLY A 184 -12.38 -8.89 13.01
C GLY A 184 -10.96 -8.53 12.59
N CYS A 185 -10.27 -7.77 13.46
CA CYS A 185 -8.89 -7.33 13.20
C CYS A 185 -7.92 -8.48 12.89
N LYS A 186 -8.07 -9.65 13.54
CA LYS A 186 -7.19 -10.79 13.29
C LYS A 186 -7.30 -11.35 11.87
N ALA A 187 -8.52 -11.45 11.35
CA ALA A 187 -8.75 -11.93 9.99
C ALA A 187 -8.24 -10.90 8.96
N PHE A 188 -8.46 -9.62 9.26
CA PHE A 188 -7.95 -8.51 8.48
C PHE A 188 -6.42 -8.51 8.41
N ASP A 189 -5.72 -8.59 9.55
CA ASP A 189 -4.26 -8.61 9.63
C ASP A 189 -3.68 -9.81 8.87
N ALA A 190 -4.30 -10.98 9.00
CA ALA A 190 -3.89 -12.18 8.27
C ALA A 190 -4.07 -12.01 6.76
N TYR A 191 -5.18 -11.41 6.31
CA TYR A 191 -5.44 -11.15 4.90
C TYR A 191 -4.46 -10.13 4.31
N VAL A 192 -4.39 -8.92 4.89
CA VAL A 192 -3.54 -7.84 4.39
C VAL A 192 -2.07 -8.21 4.48
N GLY A 193 -1.62 -8.77 5.62
CA GLY A 193 -0.26 -9.24 5.79
C GLY A 193 0.12 -10.33 4.78
N SER A 194 -0.81 -11.23 4.44
CA SER A 194 -0.59 -12.22 3.38
C SER A 194 -0.40 -11.57 2.02
N MET A 195 -1.25 -10.61 1.65
CA MET A 195 -1.20 -9.98 0.33
C MET A 195 0.01 -9.07 0.16
N VAL A 196 0.36 -8.28 1.19
CA VAL A 196 1.59 -7.46 1.18
C VAL A 196 2.83 -8.36 1.13
N GLY A 197 2.90 -9.37 1.99
CA GLY A 197 4.01 -10.30 2.03
C GLY A 197 4.20 -11.02 0.68
N LEU A 198 3.11 -11.50 0.09
CA LEU A 198 3.11 -12.16 -1.22
C LEU A 198 3.52 -11.20 -2.34
N GLY A 199 3.01 -9.97 -2.32
CA GLY A 199 3.42 -8.90 -3.23
C GLY A 199 4.91 -8.61 -3.18
N LEU A 200 5.50 -8.76 -2.00
CA LEU A 200 6.93 -8.65 -1.73
C LEU A 200 7.66 -10.00 -1.77
N GLY A 201 7.12 -11.02 -2.44
CA GLY A 201 7.87 -12.24 -2.71
C GLY A 201 7.82 -13.31 -1.62
N SER A 202 7.08 -13.13 -0.53
CA SER A 202 7.01 -14.08 0.59
C SER A 202 5.64 -14.73 0.74
N CYS A 203 5.60 -16.07 0.64
CA CYS A 203 4.39 -16.88 0.80
C CYS A 203 4.14 -17.31 2.25
N VAL A 204 5.09 -17.10 3.18
CA VAL A 204 5.01 -17.58 4.57
C VAL A 204 3.71 -17.14 5.26
N PHE A 205 3.26 -15.91 4.98
CA PHE A 205 2.09 -15.34 5.65
C PHE A 205 0.77 -15.94 5.21
N LEU A 206 0.69 -16.47 3.98
CA LEU A 206 -0.48 -17.24 3.55
C LEU A 206 -0.71 -18.41 4.51
N GLY A 207 0.35 -19.06 4.99
CA GLY A 207 0.31 -20.11 6.02
C GLY A 207 -0.45 -19.69 7.29
N ARG A 208 -0.38 -18.41 7.66
CA ARG A 208 -1.02 -17.83 8.86
C ARG A 208 -2.50 -17.49 8.69
N ALA A 209 -2.98 -17.38 7.45
CA ALA A 209 -4.42 -17.23 7.18
C ALA A 209 -5.14 -18.55 7.50
N ALA A 210 -5.57 -18.67 8.76
CA ALA A 210 -6.25 -19.85 9.29
C ALA A 210 -7.75 -19.60 9.54
N SER A 211 -8.18 -18.35 9.71
CA SER A 211 -9.59 -18.03 9.88
C SER A 211 -10.36 -18.20 8.57
N GLN A 212 -11.62 -18.58 8.67
CA GLN A 212 -12.48 -18.76 7.50
C GLN A 212 -12.69 -17.44 6.76
N GLU A 213 -12.74 -16.33 7.49
CA GLU A 213 -12.90 -14.98 6.98
C GLU A 213 -11.69 -14.56 6.15
N ALA A 214 -10.47 -14.80 6.65
CA ALA A 214 -9.25 -14.50 5.90
C ALA A 214 -9.12 -15.39 4.65
N LEU A 215 -9.44 -16.68 4.77
CA LEU A 215 -9.45 -17.60 3.62
C LEU A 215 -10.50 -17.21 2.58
N LYS A 216 -11.68 -16.77 3.00
CA LYS A 216 -12.72 -16.26 2.11
C LYS A 216 -12.24 -15.01 1.36
N ALA A 217 -11.59 -14.08 2.05
CA ALA A 217 -11.03 -12.88 1.44
C ALA A 217 -9.92 -13.22 0.42
N LEU A 218 -8.99 -14.12 0.78
CA LEU A 218 -7.91 -14.58 -0.11
C LEU A 218 -8.44 -15.26 -1.38
N ARG A 219 -9.52 -16.06 -1.27
CA ARG A 219 -10.16 -16.69 -2.43
C ARG A 219 -10.87 -15.70 -3.36
N GLY A 220 -11.17 -14.49 -2.88
CA GLY A 220 -11.74 -13.42 -3.70
C GLY A 220 -10.70 -12.71 -4.57
N VAL A 221 -9.41 -12.95 -4.35
CA VAL A 221 -8.33 -12.29 -5.10
C VAL A 221 -8.24 -12.89 -6.50
N GLY A 222 -8.54 -12.09 -7.53
CA GLY A 222 -8.51 -12.52 -8.92
C GLY A 222 -7.11 -12.50 -9.54
N ASP A 223 -6.25 -11.58 -9.13
CA ASP A 223 -5.00 -11.27 -9.82
C ASP A 223 -3.92 -10.98 -8.78
N VAL A 224 -2.77 -11.67 -8.89
CA VAL A 224 -1.64 -11.50 -7.96
C VAL A 224 -0.37 -11.25 -8.74
N GLU A 225 0.43 -10.31 -8.24
CA GLU A 225 1.81 -10.15 -8.63
C GLU A 225 2.72 -10.43 -7.44
N ILE A 226 3.76 -11.24 -7.66
CA ILE A 226 4.82 -11.55 -6.71
C ILE A 226 6.09 -10.85 -7.18
N SER A 227 6.69 -9.99 -6.36
CA SER A 227 7.92 -9.28 -6.70
C SER A 227 9.09 -9.71 -5.82
N LEU A 228 10.14 -10.24 -6.45
CA LEU A 228 11.40 -10.65 -5.81
C LEU A 228 12.54 -9.66 -6.09
N VAL A 229 12.24 -8.50 -6.67
CA VAL A 229 13.22 -7.46 -7.08
C VAL A 229 14.17 -7.05 -5.94
N TRP A 230 13.68 -7.03 -4.70
CA TRP A 230 14.46 -6.64 -3.53
C TRP A 230 15.43 -7.73 -3.02
N CYS A 231 15.34 -8.96 -3.55
CA CYS A 231 16.07 -10.13 -3.05
C CYS A 231 16.61 -10.99 -4.21
N PRO A 232 17.63 -10.49 -4.96
CA PRO A 232 18.16 -11.19 -6.13
C PRO A 232 18.79 -12.55 -5.81
N ASP A 233 19.17 -12.77 -4.56
CA ASP A 233 19.77 -14.00 -4.02
C ASP A 233 18.80 -14.83 -3.16
N ALA A 234 17.49 -14.69 -3.38
CA ALA A 234 16.48 -15.38 -2.59
C ALA A 234 16.62 -16.91 -2.62
N ASP A 235 16.60 -17.53 -1.44
CA ASP A 235 16.25 -18.93 -1.27
C ASP A 235 14.73 -19.03 -1.14
N LEU A 236 14.06 -19.58 -2.16
CA LEU A 236 12.60 -19.64 -2.19
C LEU A 236 12.01 -20.47 -1.04
N ALA A 237 12.76 -21.43 -0.48
CA ALA A 237 12.30 -22.17 0.69
C ALA A 237 12.12 -21.24 1.91
N GLN A 238 13.03 -20.29 2.11
CA GLN A 238 12.95 -19.30 3.21
C GLN A 238 11.78 -18.35 3.03
N LEU A 239 11.38 -18.10 1.78
CA LEU A 239 10.20 -17.31 1.43
C LEU A 239 8.90 -18.12 1.46
N GLY A 240 8.95 -19.38 1.92
CA GLY A 240 7.77 -20.24 2.13
C GLY A 240 7.24 -20.92 0.87
N PHE A 241 8.00 -20.93 -0.23
CA PHE A 241 7.62 -21.69 -1.42
C PHE A 241 7.87 -23.19 -1.20
N GLY A 242 6.98 -24.03 -1.74
CA GLY A 242 7.03 -25.49 -1.65
C GLY A 242 6.26 -26.07 -0.47
N GLU A 243 5.71 -25.22 0.40
CA GLU A 243 4.84 -25.61 1.52
C GLU A 243 3.35 -25.64 1.14
N ALA A 244 3.01 -25.53 -0.16
CA ALA A 244 1.66 -25.46 -0.69
C ALA A 244 0.83 -24.27 -0.19
N HIS A 245 1.48 -23.22 0.31
CA HIS A 245 0.81 -22.00 0.80
C HIS A 245 0.04 -21.27 -0.29
N LEU A 246 0.55 -21.26 -1.54
CA LEU A 246 -0.16 -20.66 -2.68
C LEU A 246 -1.52 -21.33 -2.93
N GLY A 247 -1.71 -22.59 -2.55
CA GLY A 247 -3.01 -23.29 -2.70
C GLY A 247 -4.17 -22.61 -1.95
N LYS A 248 -3.89 -21.70 -1.02
CA LYS A 248 -4.91 -20.88 -0.36
C LYS A 248 -5.54 -19.82 -1.28
N LEU A 249 -4.88 -19.49 -2.39
CA LEU A 249 -5.36 -18.56 -3.43
C LEU A 249 -6.16 -19.30 -4.51
N ALA A 250 -7.03 -20.22 -4.11
CA ALA A 250 -7.75 -21.11 -5.02
C ALA A 250 -8.73 -20.41 -5.99
N GLY A 251 -8.91 -19.08 -5.90
CA GLY A 251 -9.75 -18.28 -6.80
C GLY A 251 -8.95 -17.39 -7.75
N ILE A 252 -7.61 -17.45 -7.74
CA ILE A 252 -6.77 -16.64 -8.60
C ILE A 252 -6.93 -17.04 -10.07
N ARG A 253 -7.02 -16.04 -10.94
CA ARG A 253 -7.10 -16.18 -12.40
C ARG A 253 -5.78 -15.84 -13.07
N SER A 254 -5.06 -14.84 -12.56
CA SER A 254 -3.79 -14.39 -13.12
C SER A 254 -2.70 -14.31 -12.06
N LEU A 255 -1.54 -14.89 -12.36
CA LEU A 255 -0.34 -14.80 -11.53
C LEU A 255 0.81 -14.23 -12.36
N SER A 256 1.42 -13.16 -11.87
CA SER A 256 2.67 -12.62 -12.40
C SER A 256 3.78 -12.75 -11.37
N VAL A 257 4.95 -13.23 -11.77
CA VAL A 257 6.14 -13.29 -10.91
C VAL A 257 7.26 -12.45 -11.53
N GLN A 258 7.72 -11.44 -10.81
CA GLN A 258 8.76 -10.49 -11.21
C GLN A 258 10.07 -10.85 -10.51
N MET A 259 11.07 -11.28 -11.29
CA MET A 259 12.40 -11.68 -10.79
C MET A 259 13.54 -11.05 -11.61
N PRO A 260 13.52 -9.73 -11.93
CA PRO A 260 14.60 -9.12 -12.69
C PRO A 260 15.90 -9.14 -11.88
N GLY A 261 17.02 -9.43 -12.54
CA GLY A 261 18.35 -9.48 -11.90
C GLY A 261 18.51 -10.56 -10.83
N CYS A 262 17.62 -11.55 -10.77
CA CYS A 262 17.64 -12.62 -9.78
C CYS A 262 18.39 -13.86 -10.31
N ASP A 263 19.66 -13.67 -10.69
CA ASP A 263 20.55 -14.69 -11.27
C ASP A 263 20.92 -15.82 -10.29
N ARG A 264 20.69 -15.61 -9.00
CA ARG A 264 21.08 -16.50 -7.90
C ARG A 264 19.92 -17.13 -7.15
N ILE A 265 18.70 -17.07 -7.68
CA ILE A 265 17.55 -17.74 -7.06
C ILE A 265 17.83 -19.23 -6.94
N GLN A 266 17.70 -19.73 -5.72
CA GLN A 266 17.80 -21.15 -5.43
C GLN A 266 16.42 -21.80 -5.42
N ASN A 267 16.37 -23.08 -5.76
CA ASN A 267 15.17 -23.91 -5.60
C ASN A 267 13.94 -23.45 -6.40
N LEU A 268 14.12 -22.95 -7.63
CA LEU A 268 13.02 -22.50 -8.51
C LEU A 268 11.90 -23.55 -8.70
N GLN A 269 12.23 -24.83 -8.58
CA GLN A 269 11.25 -25.93 -8.57
C GLN A 269 10.16 -25.78 -7.50
N LEU A 270 10.45 -25.17 -6.35
CA LEU A 270 9.47 -24.96 -5.27
C LEU A 270 8.37 -23.98 -5.70
N LEU A 271 8.72 -22.93 -6.43
CA LEU A 271 7.74 -22.00 -7.01
C LEU A 271 6.81 -22.75 -7.97
N PHE A 272 7.35 -23.55 -8.89
CA PHE A 272 6.52 -24.31 -9.83
C PHE A 272 5.63 -25.36 -9.15
N GLN A 273 6.11 -26.00 -8.07
CA GLN A 273 5.30 -26.91 -7.26
C GLN A 273 4.09 -26.22 -6.65
N ASP A 274 4.27 -25.01 -6.11
CA ASP A 274 3.18 -24.22 -5.54
C ASP A 274 2.24 -23.68 -6.61
N VAL A 275 2.76 -23.19 -7.75
CA VAL A 275 1.94 -22.75 -8.89
C VAL A 275 1.09 -23.89 -9.43
N ALA A 276 1.59 -25.12 -9.45
CA ALA A 276 0.82 -26.31 -9.85
C ALA A 276 -0.38 -26.62 -8.92
N LYS A 277 -0.48 -25.99 -7.75
CA LYS A 277 -1.64 -26.09 -6.86
C LYS A 277 -2.75 -25.08 -7.20
N LEU A 278 -2.49 -24.10 -8.06
CA LEU A 278 -3.45 -23.09 -8.49
C LEU A 278 -4.31 -23.61 -9.65
N SER A 279 -5.34 -24.40 -9.33
CA SER A 279 -6.17 -25.07 -10.34
C SER A 279 -7.04 -24.15 -11.19
N THR A 280 -7.23 -22.89 -10.77
CA THR A 280 -8.08 -21.89 -11.45
C THR A 280 -7.29 -20.91 -12.31
N LEU A 281 -5.97 -21.10 -12.43
CA LEU A 281 -5.10 -20.17 -13.10
C LEU A 281 -5.37 -20.16 -14.62
N GLU A 282 -5.83 -19.03 -15.14
CA GLU A 282 -6.09 -18.78 -16.56
C GLU A 282 -4.84 -18.22 -17.26
N GLY A 283 -4.02 -17.45 -16.53
CA GLY A 283 -2.80 -16.83 -17.03
C GLY A 283 -1.66 -16.88 -16.01
N CYS A 284 -0.45 -17.19 -16.48
CA CYS A 284 0.75 -17.15 -15.67
C CYS A 284 1.90 -16.50 -16.45
N ALA A 285 2.52 -15.48 -15.86
CA ALA A 285 3.64 -14.76 -16.47
C ALA A 285 4.85 -14.75 -15.53
N PHE A 286 6.00 -15.14 -16.05
CA PHE A 286 7.29 -15.05 -15.36
C PHE A 286 8.16 -14.03 -16.08
N ASN A 287 8.52 -12.95 -15.40
CA ASN A 287 9.43 -11.94 -15.93
C ASN A 287 10.82 -12.12 -15.31
N LEU A 288 11.70 -12.74 -16.09
CA LEU A 288 13.08 -13.09 -15.70
C LEU A 288 14.13 -12.14 -16.31
N LYS A 289 13.73 -11.01 -16.91
CA LYS A 289 14.63 -10.17 -17.71
C LYS A 289 15.96 -9.87 -16.97
N GLU A 290 17.06 -10.18 -17.66
CA GLU A 290 18.43 -9.75 -17.35
C GLU A 290 18.59 -8.22 -17.47
#